data_AF-A0A7C9J5S0-F1
#
_entry.id   AF-A0A7C9J5S0-F1
#
_cell.length_a   1.000
_cell.length_b   1.000
_cell.length_c   1.000
_cell.angle_alpha   90.00
_cell.angle_beta   90.00
_cell.angle_gamma   90.00
#
_symmetry.space_group_name_H-M   'P 1'
#
loop_
_entity.id
_entity.type
_entity.pdbx_description
1 polymer ?
#
loop_
_entity_poly.entity_id
_entity_poly.type
_entity_poly.pdbx_seq_one_letter_code
_entity_poly.pdbx_strand_id
1 'polypeptide(L)'
;MGHHPGGPGRPRGLDRRRAGRRRDRGGRGRGPRPVPAAQRRAARPVRGVAAAPRRAGARAARRSRPAGRAGPRRPGRGAAPVRALPRAAGGGAGAGPGGGDPLRDRRHGVLPRHLVPAPRGSAAHPRHPAVRWVRPLPSGEPVEVIGGKAHGLGVLMRLGLAVPAGFVIGAHACRAYLRDGRLPGGLAAEVSAALAGLPDGEVAVRSGAGVSMPGMMTTVLGLPADPIGPLLDAVTEVFASWHTPRARTYRELNGVPHDLGTAVTIQAMVYGDRDPRSGTGVAFTRDPTTGAPAPFGDVLFGRRGDAVVSGREATVPLGELAGREPAVWAGLTHAMARVEAHYRDACYLEFTYESGDLWFLQVRPGRFTGAAAVVVAADLADEGVIGRAEALLRVAPEDLRRVARVTGPADVVARGLGACPGVATGRVATSAEAAVRMAAAGPVVLVRPETSPLDLRGIAAAAGIVTARGGPASHAAVVARAMGRPAVVGAAGLVVSPGSVRAGGRTIPEGALVTLDGTSGEVALGEPAVTAELADAHVHRLLGWADDVSGGVPDRPEAERLRAAHVVLRQ
;
A
#
# COMPACT_ATOMS: atom_id res chain seq x y z
N MET A 1 71.16 0.58 -31.23
CA MET A 1 70.59 -0.79 -31.27
C MET A 1 69.08 -0.61 -31.50
N GLY A 2 68.58 -0.40 -32.72
CA GLY A 2 68.39 -1.36 -33.82
C GLY A 2 67.25 -2.34 -33.48
N HIS A 3 66.21 -2.62 -34.27
CA HIS A 3 65.59 -2.08 -35.49
C HIS A 3 64.26 -2.89 -35.68
N HIS A 4 63.19 -2.29 -36.22
CA HIS A 4 61.97 -2.97 -36.76
C HIS A 4 62.29 -3.78 -38.05
N PRO A 5 61.34 -4.40 -38.80
CA PRO A 5 60.08 -5.16 -38.55
C PRO A 5 59.93 -6.42 -39.51
N GLY A 6 58.76 -7.08 -39.58
CA GLY A 6 58.36 -7.86 -40.79
C GLY A 6 57.38 -9.04 -40.62
N GLY A 7 56.21 -9.01 -41.31
CA GLY A 7 55.54 -10.22 -41.86
C GLY A 7 55.99 -10.45 -43.31
N PRO A 8 55.29 -11.19 -44.22
CA PRO A 8 54.14 -12.13 -44.12
C PRO A 8 54.38 -13.48 -44.88
N GLY A 9 53.38 -14.38 -45.00
CA GLY A 9 53.43 -15.47 -46.00
C GLY A 9 52.34 -16.58 -45.97
N ARG A 10 51.47 -16.60 -47.00
CA ARG A 10 50.74 -17.80 -47.53
C ARG A 10 51.69 -18.60 -48.46
N PRO A 11 51.50 -19.90 -48.81
CA PRO A 11 50.48 -20.44 -49.75
C PRO A 11 50.06 -21.91 -49.38
N ARG A 12 49.20 -22.71 -50.05
CA ARG A 12 48.91 -22.99 -51.47
C ARG A 12 47.52 -23.66 -51.61
N GLY A 13 46.88 -23.46 -52.76
CA GLY A 13 45.73 -24.27 -53.20
C GLY A 13 46.14 -25.56 -53.92
N LEU A 14 45.17 -26.44 -54.09
CA LEU A 14 45.12 -27.44 -55.15
C LEU A 14 43.68 -27.56 -55.67
N ASP A 15 43.61 -27.98 -56.91
CA ASP A 15 42.68 -27.58 -57.94
C ASP A 15 41.83 -28.78 -58.39
N ARG A 16 40.73 -28.48 -59.08
CA ARG A 16 40.02 -29.27 -60.11
C ARG A 16 39.01 -30.38 -59.77
N ARG A 17 37.76 -30.01 -60.11
CA ARG A 17 36.93 -30.50 -61.24
C ARG A 17 36.11 -31.80 -61.12
N ARG A 18 34.82 -31.56 -61.35
CA ARG A 18 33.92 -32.12 -62.40
C ARG A 18 33.06 -33.35 -62.06
N ALA A 19 31.76 -33.12 -62.31
CA ALA A 19 30.76 -33.95 -62.99
C ALA A 19 30.40 -35.29 -62.33
N GLY A 20 29.15 -35.73 -62.26
CA GLY A 20 27.90 -35.28 -62.87
C GLY A 20 26.94 -36.47 -62.88
N ARG A 21 25.69 -36.23 -62.45
CA ARG A 21 24.42 -36.91 -62.82
C ARG A 21 24.43 -38.44 -63.10
N ARG A 22 23.54 -39.16 -62.40
CA ARG A 22 22.26 -39.76 -62.91
C ARG A 22 21.69 -40.71 -61.83
N ARG A 23 20.40 -40.53 -61.46
CA ARG A 23 19.21 -41.38 -61.77
C ARG A 23 19.30 -42.79 -61.17
N ASP A 24 18.25 -43.46 -60.70
CA ASP A 24 16.85 -43.23 -60.35
C ASP A 24 16.33 -44.66 -59.97
N ARG A 25 15.14 -44.77 -59.35
CA ARG A 25 14.39 -46.00 -58.97
C ARG A 25 14.83 -46.62 -57.64
N GLY A 26 13.96 -46.98 -56.70
CA GLY A 26 12.50 -47.05 -56.64
C GLY A 26 12.12 -48.23 -55.72
N GLY A 27 11.19 -48.08 -54.77
CA GLY A 27 10.78 -49.23 -53.95
C GLY A 27 9.97 -49.00 -52.66
N ARG A 28 8.70 -48.63 -52.80
CA ARG A 28 7.49 -49.12 -52.08
C ARG A 28 7.35 -49.07 -50.53
N GLY A 29 6.32 -48.33 -50.09
CA GLY A 29 5.29 -48.72 -49.11
C GLY A 29 5.63 -48.52 -47.62
N ARG A 30 4.75 -48.10 -46.70
CA ARG A 30 3.31 -47.78 -46.66
C ARG A 30 3.13 -46.78 -45.50
N GLY A 31 2.28 -45.76 -45.66
CA GLY A 31 1.74 -44.98 -44.53
C GLY A 31 0.38 -45.53 -44.07
N PRO A 32 -0.15 -45.02 -42.94
CA PRO A 32 -1.60 -44.92 -42.74
C PRO A 32 -2.08 -43.46 -42.73
N ARG A 33 -3.33 -43.33 -43.15
CA ARG A 33 -4.10 -42.15 -43.55
C ARG A 33 -4.73 -41.41 -42.35
N PRO A 34 -5.19 -40.15 -42.53
CA PRO A 34 -6.07 -39.45 -41.60
C PRO A 34 -7.57 -39.51 -41.99
N VAL A 35 -8.41 -38.87 -41.14
CA VAL A 35 -9.80 -38.37 -41.34
C VAL A 35 -10.91 -39.40 -40.94
N PRO A 36 -12.06 -39.05 -40.27
CA PRO A 36 -12.89 -37.91 -40.66
C PRO A 36 -13.72 -37.09 -39.65
N ALA A 37 -14.20 -35.98 -40.22
CA ALA A 37 -15.13 -34.99 -39.71
C ALA A 37 -16.60 -35.47 -39.64
N ALA A 38 -17.36 -34.84 -38.76
CA ALA A 38 -18.82 -34.70 -38.78
C ALA A 38 -19.18 -33.34 -38.14
N GLN A 39 -20.27 -32.63 -38.42
CA GLN A 39 -21.25 -32.57 -39.50
C GLN A 39 -21.85 -31.15 -39.39
N ARG A 40 -22.13 -30.51 -40.52
CA ARG A 40 -22.84 -29.21 -40.59
C ARG A 40 -24.35 -29.41 -40.51
N ARG A 41 -25.04 -28.51 -39.80
CA ARG A 41 -26.44 -28.11 -40.12
C ARG A 41 -26.50 -26.59 -40.32
N ALA A 42 -27.26 -26.21 -41.33
CA ALA A 42 -27.34 -24.88 -41.93
C ALA A 42 -28.40 -23.99 -41.25
N ALA A 43 -28.19 -22.67 -41.29
CA ALA A 43 -29.25 -21.67 -41.30
C ALA A 43 -28.79 -20.42 -42.08
N ARG A 44 -29.70 -19.89 -42.90
CA ARG A 44 -29.56 -18.83 -43.92
C ARG A 44 -29.46 -17.41 -43.33
N PRO A 45 -29.06 -16.39 -44.14
CA PRO A 45 -28.79 -15.02 -43.69
C PRO A 45 -30.01 -14.09 -43.82
N VAL A 46 -30.07 -13.03 -42.99
CA VAL A 46 -30.96 -11.87 -43.22
C VAL A 46 -30.19 -10.57 -43.00
N ARG A 47 -30.44 -9.63 -43.93
CA ARG A 47 -29.83 -8.31 -44.13
C ARG A 47 -30.06 -7.33 -42.98
N GLY A 48 -29.15 -6.37 -42.86
CA GLY A 48 -29.16 -5.32 -41.86
C GLY A 48 -30.10 -4.15 -42.13
N VAL A 49 -30.15 -3.24 -41.14
CA VAL A 49 -30.65 -1.87 -41.26
C VAL A 49 -29.85 -1.00 -40.28
N ALA A 50 -29.35 0.13 -40.77
CA ALA A 50 -28.71 1.20 -40.03
C ALA A 50 -29.75 2.09 -39.33
N ALA A 51 -29.42 2.68 -38.18
CA ALA A 51 -30.15 3.83 -37.63
C ALA A 51 -29.20 4.80 -36.92
N ALA A 52 -29.26 6.05 -37.39
CA ALA A 52 -28.53 7.24 -36.97
C ALA A 52 -29.09 7.84 -35.65
N PRO A 53 -28.39 8.81 -35.02
CA PRO A 53 -28.76 9.34 -33.70
C PRO A 53 -29.77 10.49 -33.81
N ARG A 54 -30.72 10.56 -32.86
CA ARG A 54 -31.66 11.68 -32.75
C ARG A 54 -31.23 12.64 -31.63
N ARG A 55 -31.00 13.90 -32.02
CA ARG A 55 -31.05 15.10 -31.18
C ARG A 55 -32.50 15.57 -31.01
N ALA A 56 -32.84 16.06 -29.81
CA ALA A 56 -33.76 17.15 -29.50
C ALA A 56 -33.74 17.30 -27.96
N GLY A 57 -33.71 18.46 -27.31
CA GLY A 57 -34.17 19.79 -27.68
C GLY A 57 -34.90 20.34 -26.45
N ALA A 58 -34.43 21.48 -25.95
CA ALA A 58 -34.93 22.15 -24.75
C ALA A 58 -36.42 22.53 -24.82
N ARG A 59 -37.09 22.59 -23.65
CA ARG A 59 -38.13 23.60 -23.36
C ARG A 59 -38.36 23.78 -21.87
N ALA A 60 -38.61 25.04 -21.54
CA ALA A 60 -38.63 25.62 -20.20
C ALA A 60 -40.03 25.68 -19.57
N ALA A 61 -40.00 25.99 -18.27
CA ALA A 61 -40.98 26.72 -17.46
C ALA A 61 -42.25 25.98 -16.99
N ARG A 62 -42.41 25.90 -15.66
CA ARG A 62 -43.30 26.81 -14.91
C ARG A 62 -43.07 26.75 -13.40
N ARG A 63 -43.18 27.93 -12.80
CA ARG A 63 -43.07 28.26 -11.37
C ARG A 63 -44.30 27.79 -10.59
N SER A 64 -44.10 27.38 -9.34
CA SER A 64 -44.94 27.83 -8.21
C SER A 64 -44.19 27.68 -6.87
N ARG A 65 -44.18 28.76 -6.08
CA ARG A 65 -43.85 28.87 -4.65
C ARG A 65 -45.17 29.32 -3.95
N PRO A 66 -45.25 29.50 -2.61
CA PRO A 66 -44.99 28.57 -1.50
C PRO A 66 -46.15 28.61 -0.45
N ALA A 67 -46.24 27.63 0.44
CA ALA A 67 -46.91 27.73 1.75
C ALA A 67 -46.48 26.52 2.58
N GLY A 68 -46.21 26.54 3.89
CA GLY A 68 -46.27 27.54 4.93
C GLY A 68 -45.70 26.87 6.20
N ARG A 69 -45.19 27.67 7.14
CA ARG A 69 -44.65 27.21 8.43
C ARG A 69 -45.74 26.50 9.25
N ALA A 70 -45.38 25.38 9.87
CA ALA A 70 -45.99 24.91 11.12
C ALA A 70 -44.94 24.17 11.96
N GLY A 71 -44.81 24.59 13.22
CA GLY A 71 -43.89 24.05 14.22
C GLY A 71 -44.27 22.67 14.77
N PRO A 72 -43.58 22.22 15.83
CA PRO A 72 -43.17 20.82 15.98
C PRO A 72 -44.23 19.95 16.65
N ARG A 73 -44.32 18.69 16.23
CA ARG A 73 -45.04 17.63 16.95
C ARG A 73 -44.09 16.50 17.32
N ARG A 74 -43.86 16.33 18.63
CA ARG A 74 -43.42 15.07 19.23
C ARG A 74 -44.51 14.01 19.01
N PRO A 75 -44.13 12.76 18.80
CA PRO A 75 -44.27 11.72 19.83
C PRO A 75 -43.00 10.84 19.85
N GLY A 76 -42.70 9.96 20.79
CA GLY A 76 -43.41 9.35 21.89
C GLY A 76 -42.44 8.30 22.45
N ARG A 77 -42.46 8.11 23.76
CA ARG A 77 -41.56 7.24 24.52
C ARG A 77 -41.65 5.78 24.05
N GLY A 78 -40.50 5.12 23.97
CA GLY A 78 -40.39 3.68 23.73
C GLY A 78 -38.95 3.21 23.82
N ALA A 79 -38.28 3.42 24.96
CA ALA A 79 -36.96 2.84 25.25
C ALA A 79 -37.13 1.68 26.24
N ALA A 80 -36.82 0.47 25.78
CA ALA A 80 -36.61 -0.68 26.66
C ALA A 80 -35.14 -0.67 27.14
N PRO A 81 -34.85 -0.83 28.44
CA PRO A 81 -33.49 -0.81 28.94
C PRO A 81 -32.79 -2.15 28.75
N VAL A 82 -31.54 -2.09 28.30
CA VAL A 82 -30.60 -3.21 28.26
C VAL A 82 -30.17 -3.58 29.68
N ARG A 83 -30.18 -4.88 29.94
CA ARG A 83 -29.91 -5.55 31.21
C ARG A 83 -28.45 -5.34 31.66
N ALA A 84 -28.25 -4.77 32.83
CA ALA A 84 -26.96 -4.73 33.52
C ALA A 84 -26.74 -6.06 34.30
N LEU A 85 -25.54 -6.62 34.23
CA LEU A 85 -25.08 -7.74 35.06
C LEU A 85 -24.62 -7.25 36.45
N PRO A 86 -24.79 -8.06 37.51
CA PRO A 86 -24.75 -7.58 38.89
C PRO A 86 -23.33 -7.43 39.46
N ARG A 87 -23.16 -6.37 40.24
CA ARG A 87 -22.09 -6.22 41.25
C ARG A 87 -22.43 -7.09 42.45
N ALA A 88 -21.50 -7.96 42.85
CA ALA A 88 -21.53 -8.61 44.15
C ALA A 88 -21.05 -7.62 45.23
N ALA A 89 -21.87 -7.46 46.26
CA ALA A 89 -21.52 -6.79 47.51
C ALA A 89 -21.78 -7.77 48.65
N GLY A 90 -20.95 -7.71 49.68
CA GLY A 90 -21.43 -7.89 51.06
C GLY A 90 -20.73 -8.95 51.90
N GLY A 91 -20.13 -8.47 53.00
CA GLY A 91 -19.84 -9.24 54.22
C GLY A 91 -18.35 -9.21 54.57
N GLY A 92 -17.84 -8.51 55.59
CA GLY A 92 -18.47 -7.87 56.74
C GLY A 92 -17.69 -8.23 58.01
N ALA A 93 -16.99 -7.22 58.56
CA ALA A 93 -16.64 -6.98 59.97
C ALA A 93 -15.88 -8.04 60.81
N GLY A 94 -14.85 -7.55 61.51
CA GLY A 94 -14.29 -8.15 62.73
C GLY A 94 -13.00 -7.47 63.18
N ALA A 95 -13.07 -6.57 64.17
CA ALA A 95 -11.94 -5.86 64.74
C ALA A 95 -11.74 -6.21 66.23
N GLY A 96 -10.49 -6.60 66.57
CA GLY A 96 -9.80 -6.47 67.87
C GLY A 96 -10.06 -7.51 68.98
N PRO A 97 -9.25 -7.55 70.06
CA PRO A 97 -7.81 -7.22 70.21
C PRO A 97 -7.02 -8.19 71.15
N GLY A 98 -5.71 -7.95 71.36
CA GLY A 98 -4.86 -8.55 72.42
C GLY A 98 -3.85 -9.58 71.89
N GLY A 99 -2.56 -9.62 72.23
CA GLY A 99 -1.83 -9.12 73.39
C GLY A 99 -1.04 -10.31 73.98
N GLY A 100 0.30 -10.23 74.02
CA GLY A 100 1.14 -11.12 74.84
C GLY A 100 2.16 -12.00 74.10
N ASP A 101 3.41 -11.57 74.14
CA ASP A 101 4.61 -12.44 74.19
C ASP A 101 4.78 -12.89 75.67
N PRO A 102 5.28 -14.11 75.98
CA PRO A 102 6.72 -14.21 76.29
C PRO A 102 7.40 -15.57 75.99
N LEU A 103 8.61 -15.49 75.42
CA LEU A 103 9.91 -16.04 75.88
C LEU A 103 10.07 -17.49 76.42
N ARG A 104 11.22 -18.08 75.97
CA ARG A 104 12.05 -19.24 76.43
C ARG A 104 11.78 -20.55 75.68
N ASP A 105 12.78 -21.32 75.23
CA ASP A 105 14.06 -21.62 75.89
C ASP A 105 15.20 -22.06 74.93
N ARG A 106 16.39 -21.95 75.50
CA ARG A 106 17.76 -22.42 75.21
C ARG A 106 17.87 -23.82 74.57
N ARG A 107 18.98 -24.32 74.01
CA ARG A 107 20.39 -23.99 73.71
C ARG A 107 20.87 -25.18 72.86
N HIS A 108 21.87 -25.03 71.98
CA HIS A 108 23.09 -25.86 71.95
C HIS A 108 23.99 -25.38 70.81
N GLY A 109 25.19 -24.96 71.18
CA GLY A 109 26.21 -24.49 70.25
C GLY A 109 27.03 -25.63 69.68
N VAL A 110 27.49 -25.41 68.44
CA VAL A 110 28.64 -26.09 67.84
C VAL A 110 29.43 -25.03 67.06
N LEU A 111 30.73 -24.93 67.37
CA LEU A 111 31.71 -24.03 66.74
C LEU A 111 31.91 -24.34 65.25
N PRO A 112 32.29 -23.34 64.43
CA PRO A 112 33.24 -23.62 63.37
C PRO A 112 34.37 -22.60 63.22
N ARG A 113 35.58 -23.18 63.18
CA ARG A 113 36.71 -22.94 62.27
C ARG A 113 36.79 -21.62 61.50
N HIS A 114 37.96 -20.98 61.64
CA HIS A 114 38.49 -19.88 60.84
C HIS A 114 38.17 -19.97 59.34
N LEU A 115 37.55 -18.92 58.81
CA LEU A 115 37.38 -18.66 57.38
C LEU A 115 37.84 -17.23 57.07
N VAL A 116 38.70 -17.15 56.06
CA VAL A 116 39.34 -16.00 55.44
C VAL A 116 38.30 -14.92 55.02
N PRO A 117 38.56 -13.61 55.17
CA PRO A 117 37.58 -12.59 54.84
C PRO A 117 37.33 -12.52 53.32
N ALA A 118 36.06 -12.66 52.93
CA ALA A 118 35.56 -12.48 51.58
C ALA A 118 35.68 -11.01 51.12
N PRO A 119 35.87 -10.76 49.81
CA PRO A 119 36.04 -9.40 49.29
C PRO A 119 34.77 -8.57 49.44
N ARG A 120 34.97 -7.30 49.74
CA ARG A 120 33.96 -6.26 49.98
C ARG A 120 32.91 -6.23 48.86
N GLY A 121 31.65 -6.11 49.27
CA GLY A 121 30.49 -6.11 48.41
C GLY A 121 30.61 -5.15 47.23
N SER A 122 30.38 -5.71 46.04
CA SER A 122 30.06 -4.93 44.83
C SER A 122 28.84 -4.08 45.14
N ALA A 123 29.02 -2.76 45.09
CA ALA A 123 27.93 -1.81 45.16
C ALA A 123 26.89 -2.17 44.09
N ALA A 124 25.65 -2.36 44.53
CA ALA A 124 24.52 -2.63 43.65
C ALA A 124 24.46 -1.53 42.58
N HIS A 125 24.69 -1.93 41.32
CA HIS A 125 24.39 -1.08 40.19
C HIS A 125 22.92 -0.63 40.31
N PRO A 126 22.59 0.65 40.07
CA PRO A 126 21.20 1.06 39.99
C PRO A 126 20.53 0.18 38.93
N ARG A 127 19.50 -0.58 39.33
CA ARG A 127 18.69 -1.36 38.41
C ARG A 127 18.04 -0.37 37.45
N HIS A 128 18.59 -0.21 36.26
CA HIS A 128 17.87 0.41 35.16
C HIS A 128 16.50 -0.27 35.08
N PRO A 129 15.39 0.50 34.96
CA PRO A 129 14.08 -0.11 34.78
C PRO A 129 14.19 -1.10 33.61
N ALA A 130 13.79 -2.35 33.85
CA ALA A 130 13.91 -3.41 32.85
C ALA A 130 13.28 -2.92 31.54
N VAL A 131 14.06 -2.95 30.46
CA VAL A 131 13.61 -2.50 29.15
C VAL A 131 12.44 -3.38 28.74
N ARG A 132 11.23 -2.81 28.75
CA ARG A 132 10.04 -3.52 28.29
C ARG A 132 10.02 -3.54 26.77
N TRP A 133 9.88 -4.70 26.15
CA TRP A 133 9.88 -4.86 24.69
C TRP A 133 8.48 -4.74 24.09
N VAL A 134 7.47 -5.25 24.79
CA VAL A 134 6.08 -5.33 24.34
C VAL A 134 5.25 -4.18 24.90
N ARG A 135 4.28 -3.69 24.11
CA ARG A 135 3.28 -2.69 24.52
C ARG A 135 1.88 -3.17 24.12
N PRO A 136 0.85 -2.92 24.96
CA PRO A 136 -0.54 -3.20 24.58
C PRO A 136 -0.99 -2.26 23.46
N LEU A 137 -2.07 -2.62 22.75
CA LEU A 137 -2.79 -1.69 21.88
C LEU A 137 -4.09 -1.24 22.54
N PRO A 138 -4.39 0.08 22.61
CA PRO A 138 -3.49 1.20 22.33
C PRO A 138 -2.39 1.34 23.40
N SER A 139 -1.19 1.79 23.03
CA SER A 139 -0.08 1.96 23.97
C SER A 139 0.11 3.39 24.49
N GLY A 140 -0.34 4.40 23.75
CA GLY A 140 -0.03 5.82 24.00
C GLY A 140 1.42 6.22 23.71
N GLU A 141 2.27 5.29 23.27
CA GLU A 141 3.67 5.52 22.94
C GLU A 141 3.83 6.23 21.58
N PRO A 142 4.94 6.95 21.37
CA PRO A 142 5.17 7.71 20.15
C PRO A 142 5.52 6.80 18.97
N VAL A 143 5.32 7.29 17.74
CA VAL A 143 5.45 6.53 16.48
C VAL A 143 6.85 5.93 16.32
N GLU A 144 7.88 6.57 16.85
CA GLU A 144 9.28 6.15 16.81
C GLU A 144 9.52 4.88 17.63
N VAL A 145 8.67 4.62 18.63
CA VAL A 145 8.76 3.45 19.52
C VAL A 145 7.94 2.29 18.96
N ILE A 146 6.68 2.54 18.58
CA ILE A 146 5.72 1.48 18.22
C ILE A 146 5.48 1.35 16.71
N GLY A 147 6.01 2.26 15.91
CA GLY A 147 5.76 2.30 14.47
C GLY A 147 4.41 2.91 14.09
N GLY A 148 4.30 3.33 12.83
CA GLY A 148 3.10 4.02 12.33
C GLY A 148 1.84 3.15 12.34
N LYS A 149 1.98 1.83 12.10
CA LYS A 149 0.84 0.90 12.09
C LYS A 149 0.20 0.76 13.48
N ALA A 150 0.99 0.45 14.51
CA ALA A 150 0.49 0.34 15.88
C ALA A 150 -0.10 1.67 16.39
N HIS A 151 0.53 2.79 16.03
CA HIS A 151 0.00 4.11 16.35
C HIS A 151 -1.38 4.35 15.71
N GLY A 152 -1.52 4.07 14.41
CA GLY A 152 -2.79 4.18 13.70
C GLY A 152 -3.88 3.25 14.26
N LEU A 153 -3.54 2.02 14.60
CA LEU A 153 -4.46 1.10 15.30
C LEU A 153 -4.94 1.69 16.62
N GLY A 154 -4.03 2.29 17.40
CA GLY A 154 -4.39 2.96 18.64
C GLY A 154 -5.30 4.17 18.44
N VAL A 155 -5.14 4.91 17.33
CA VAL A 155 -6.07 5.99 16.93
C VAL A 155 -7.46 5.43 16.66
N LEU A 156 -7.57 4.39 15.83
CA LEU A 156 -8.85 3.74 15.51
C LEU A 156 -9.59 3.28 16.77
N MET A 157 -8.88 2.66 17.72
CA MET A 157 -9.44 2.22 19.00
C MET A 157 -9.93 3.39 19.86
N ARG A 158 -9.18 4.51 19.92
CA ARG A 158 -9.63 5.73 20.63
C ARG A 158 -10.83 6.39 19.97
N LEU A 159 -10.96 6.24 18.65
CA LEU A 159 -12.16 6.58 17.91
C LEU A 159 -13.26 5.53 18.10
N GLY A 160 -13.13 4.52 18.96
CA GLY A 160 -14.17 3.50 19.15
C GLY A 160 -14.50 2.70 17.89
N LEU A 161 -13.55 2.59 16.97
CA LEU A 161 -13.65 1.75 15.78
C LEU A 161 -13.13 0.36 16.11
N ALA A 162 -13.78 -0.68 15.57
CA ALA A 162 -13.43 -2.06 15.85
C ALA A 162 -12.06 -2.40 15.24
N VAL A 163 -11.13 -2.79 16.11
CA VAL A 163 -9.76 -3.20 15.74
C VAL A 163 -9.51 -4.57 16.39
N PRO A 164 -8.94 -5.54 15.65
CA PRO A 164 -8.61 -6.84 16.24
C PRO A 164 -7.62 -6.69 17.40
N ALA A 165 -7.88 -7.42 18.48
CA ALA A 165 -7.04 -7.41 19.68
C ALA A 165 -5.58 -7.74 19.32
N GLY A 166 -4.64 -7.08 20.00
CA GLY A 166 -3.23 -7.23 19.68
C GLY A 166 -2.29 -6.43 20.57
N PHE A 167 -1.01 -6.57 20.28
CA PHE A 167 0.07 -5.87 20.95
C PHE A 167 1.18 -5.54 19.95
N VAL A 168 2.14 -4.73 20.38
CA VAL A 168 3.27 -4.32 19.55
C VAL A 168 4.59 -4.57 20.26
N ILE A 169 5.55 -5.15 19.54
CA ILE A 169 6.96 -5.22 19.91
C ILE A 169 7.62 -3.96 19.36
N GLY A 170 8.19 -3.13 20.23
CA GLY A 170 8.75 -1.83 19.84
C GLY A 170 9.99 -1.94 18.95
N ALA A 171 10.27 -0.87 18.18
CA ALA A 171 11.40 -0.81 17.26
C ALA A 171 12.77 -0.96 17.95
N HIS A 172 12.87 -0.66 19.25
CA HIS A 172 14.08 -0.91 20.03
C HIS A 172 14.42 -2.39 20.18
N ALA A 173 13.43 -3.29 20.15
CA ALA A 173 13.69 -4.73 20.12
C ALA A 173 14.34 -5.16 18.79
N CYS A 174 13.90 -4.57 17.68
CA CYS A 174 14.53 -4.78 16.37
C CYS A 174 15.98 -4.29 16.38
N ARG A 175 16.24 -3.09 16.91
CA ARG A 175 17.62 -2.57 17.02
C ARG A 175 18.51 -3.47 17.87
N ALA A 176 18.00 -3.98 18.99
CA ALA A 176 18.73 -4.96 19.81
C ALA A 176 19.03 -6.25 19.04
N TYR A 177 18.03 -6.79 18.34
CA TYR A 177 18.21 -7.96 17.48
C TYR A 177 19.26 -7.75 16.38
N LEU A 178 19.21 -6.61 15.67
CA LEU A 178 20.15 -6.30 14.60
C LEU A 178 21.59 -6.10 15.10
N ARG A 179 21.76 -5.59 16.33
CA ARG A 179 23.07 -5.45 16.97
C ARG A 179 23.62 -6.78 17.45
N ASP A 180 22.79 -7.61 18.07
CA ASP A 180 23.22 -8.78 18.84
C ASP A 180 23.11 -10.10 18.04
N GLY A 181 22.44 -10.09 16.88
CA GLY A 181 22.21 -11.26 16.03
C GLY A 181 21.20 -12.27 16.58
N ARG A 182 20.52 -11.95 17.68
CA ARG A 182 19.56 -12.81 18.38
C ARG A 182 18.48 -11.97 19.05
N LEU A 183 17.30 -12.57 19.29
CA LEU A 183 16.20 -11.88 19.98
C LEU A 183 16.65 -11.42 21.39
N PRO A 184 16.25 -10.23 21.85
CA PRO A 184 16.66 -9.72 23.15
C PRO A 184 16.11 -10.58 24.29
N GLY A 185 16.89 -10.70 25.37
CA GLY A 185 16.49 -11.44 26.57
C GLY A 185 15.19 -10.89 27.16
N GLY A 186 14.31 -11.80 27.60
CA GLY A 186 13.00 -11.47 28.16
C GLY A 186 11.88 -11.25 27.13
N LEU A 187 12.20 -11.03 25.84
CA LEU A 187 11.17 -10.81 24.81
C LEU A 187 10.20 -11.99 24.69
N ALA A 188 10.71 -13.23 24.67
CA ALA A 188 9.86 -14.42 24.56
C ALA A 188 8.84 -14.51 25.71
N ALA A 189 9.25 -14.19 26.94
CA ALA A 189 8.37 -14.18 28.11
C ALA A 189 7.31 -13.06 28.01
N GLU A 190 7.71 -11.86 27.58
CA GLU A 190 6.77 -10.76 27.37
C GLU A 190 5.75 -11.05 26.26
N VAL A 191 6.18 -11.67 25.16
CA VAL A 191 5.29 -12.09 24.06
C VAL A 191 4.32 -13.16 24.54
N SER A 192 4.81 -14.17 25.27
CA SER A 192 3.95 -15.22 25.87
C SER A 192 2.89 -14.62 26.80
N ALA A 193 3.29 -13.70 27.68
CA ALA A 193 2.36 -13.03 28.58
C ALA A 193 1.32 -12.18 27.82
N ALA A 194 1.71 -11.52 26.73
CA ALA A 194 0.81 -10.72 25.92
C ALA A 194 -0.17 -11.58 25.09
N LEU A 195 0.28 -12.74 24.60
CA LEU A 195 -0.55 -13.71 23.89
C LEU A 195 -1.66 -14.28 24.77
N ALA A 196 -1.37 -14.54 26.05
CA ALA A 196 -2.36 -15.04 27.00
C ALA A 196 -3.56 -14.08 27.21
N GLY A 197 -3.42 -12.81 26.80
CA GLY A 197 -4.49 -11.82 26.82
C GLY A 197 -5.27 -11.71 25.49
N LEU A 198 -4.90 -12.46 24.46
CA LEU A 198 -5.61 -12.50 23.17
C LEU A 198 -6.67 -13.60 23.17
N PRO A 199 -7.73 -13.46 22.35
CA PRO A 199 -8.66 -14.55 22.12
C PRO A 199 -7.96 -15.74 21.48
N ASP A 200 -8.47 -16.95 21.72
CA ASP A 200 -7.99 -18.17 21.07
C ASP A 200 -8.11 -18.06 19.55
N GLY A 201 -7.08 -18.54 18.84
CA GLY A 201 -7.05 -18.57 17.39
C GLY A 201 -5.68 -18.26 16.80
N GLU A 202 -5.69 -17.89 15.53
CA GLU A 202 -4.49 -17.49 14.81
C GLU A 202 -4.20 -15.99 14.98
N VAL A 203 -2.94 -15.63 14.80
CA VAL A 203 -2.46 -14.24 14.82
C VAL A 203 -1.75 -13.88 13.52
N ALA A 204 -1.76 -12.59 13.19
CA ALA A 204 -0.97 -11.96 12.16
C ALA A 204 0.24 -11.25 12.78
N VAL A 205 1.42 -11.43 12.18
CA VAL A 205 2.67 -10.73 12.53
C VAL A 205 2.98 -9.73 11.43
N ARG A 206 2.81 -8.45 11.74
CA ARG A 206 2.84 -7.36 10.76
C ARG A 206 3.95 -6.37 11.11
N SER A 207 4.84 -6.11 10.16
CA SER A 207 5.81 -5.03 10.28
C SER A 207 5.16 -3.64 10.32
N GLY A 208 5.82 -2.72 11.03
CA GLY A 208 5.46 -1.31 11.09
C GLY A 208 6.64 -0.46 11.51
N ALA A 209 7.40 0.09 10.56
CA ALA A 209 8.39 1.11 10.87
C ALA A 209 7.71 2.46 11.21
N GLY A 210 8.46 3.38 11.82
CA GLY A 210 7.97 4.75 12.06
C GLY A 210 7.67 5.49 10.76
N VAL A 211 8.40 5.17 9.69
CA VAL A 211 8.16 5.64 8.33
C VAL A 211 7.47 4.54 7.51
N SER A 212 6.45 4.91 6.74
CA SER A 212 5.73 3.97 5.88
C SER A 212 6.64 3.42 4.77
N MET A 213 6.82 2.09 4.71
CA MET A 213 7.55 1.38 3.66
C MET A 213 6.63 0.36 2.95
N PRO A 214 5.73 0.79 2.05
CA PRO A 214 4.69 -0.07 1.48
C PRO A 214 5.27 -1.27 0.72
N GLY A 215 4.84 -2.48 1.08
CA GLY A 215 5.28 -3.71 0.43
C GLY A 215 6.73 -4.15 0.73
N MET A 216 7.57 -3.33 1.36
CA MET A 216 9.01 -3.66 1.49
C MET A 216 9.32 -4.67 2.58
N MET A 217 8.46 -4.72 3.60
CA MET A 217 8.66 -5.47 4.83
C MET A 217 7.82 -6.74 4.85
N THR A 218 8.30 -7.77 5.54
CA THR A 218 7.58 -9.05 5.67
C THR A 218 6.31 -8.86 6.52
N THR A 219 5.27 -9.62 6.17
CA THR A 219 4.08 -9.87 6.99
C THR A 219 3.77 -11.36 6.92
N VAL A 220 3.50 -11.97 8.07
CA VAL A 220 3.12 -13.38 8.19
C VAL A 220 1.71 -13.45 8.76
N LEU A 221 0.83 -14.26 8.16
CA LEU A 221 -0.58 -14.39 8.54
C LEU A 221 -0.88 -15.82 8.98
N GLY A 222 -1.88 -16.00 9.84
CA GLY A 222 -2.42 -17.33 10.18
C GLY A 222 -1.49 -18.19 11.04
N LEU A 223 -0.72 -17.59 11.94
CA LEU A 223 0.13 -18.36 12.86
C LEU A 223 -0.67 -18.76 14.10
N PRO A 224 -0.55 -20.00 14.60
CA PRO A 224 -1.14 -20.35 15.88
C PRO A 224 -0.47 -19.53 17.00
N ALA A 225 -1.25 -19.14 18.01
CA ALA A 225 -0.71 -18.46 19.20
C ALA A 225 0.16 -19.38 20.08
N ASP A 226 -0.07 -20.70 20.00
CA ASP A 226 0.68 -21.74 20.72
C ASP A 226 1.00 -22.92 19.78
N PRO A 227 2.22 -23.47 19.77
CA PRO A 227 3.41 -23.04 20.52
C PRO A 227 3.95 -21.68 20.07
N ILE A 228 4.60 -20.93 20.97
CA ILE A 228 5.16 -19.60 20.70
C ILE A 228 6.34 -19.60 19.71
N GLY A 229 7.00 -20.74 19.48
CA GLY A 229 8.19 -20.86 18.63
C GLY A 229 8.01 -20.27 17.22
N PRO A 230 7.05 -20.77 16.41
CA PRO A 230 6.74 -20.21 15.09
C PRO A 230 6.45 -18.71 15.08
N LEU A 231 5.87 -18.18 16.15
CA LEU A 231 5.63 -16.74 16.28
C LEU A 231 6.94 -15.95 16.44
N LEU A 232 7.86 -16.44 17.26
CA LEU A 232 9.19 -15.83 17.43
C LEU A 232 10.05 -15.94 16.16
N ASP A 233 9.90 -17.02 15.40
CA ASP A 233 10.53 -17.17 14.09
C ASP A 233 10.00 -16.11 13.11
N ALA A 234 8.68 -15.88 13.08
CA ALA A 234 8.07 -14.83 12.28
C ALA A 234 8.51 -13.41 12.72
N VAL A 235 8.64 -13.16 14.04
CA VAL A 235 9.20 -11.90 14.56
C VAL A 235 10.64 -11.72 14.08
N THR A 236 11.44 -12.79 14.12
CA THR A 236 12.81 -12.80 13.62
C THR A 236 12.87 -12.51 12.13
N GLU A 237 12.00 -13.13 11.33
CA GLU A 237 11.89 -12.86 9.89
C GLU A 237 11.55 -11.39 9.61
N VAL A 238 10.60 -10.81 10.36
CA VAL A 238 10.26 -9.40 10.22
C VAL A 238 11.43 -8.50 10.58
N PHE A 239 12.15 -8.75 11.67
CA PHE A 239 13.34 -7.96 12.01
C PHE A 239 14.43 -8.08 10.95
N ALA A 240 14.75 -9.30 10.49
CA ALA A 240 15.71 -9.54 9.44
C ALA A 240 15.31 -8.86 8.11
N SER A 241 14.01 -8.74 7.84
CA SER A 241 13.50 -8.11 6.62
C SER A 241 13.94 -6.64 6.47
N TRP A 242 14.27 -5.96 7.58
CA TRP A 242 14.81 -4.60 7.59
C TRP A 242 16.13 -4.48 6.80
N HIS A 243 16.96 -5.51 6.76
CA HIS A 243 18.25 -5.49 6.04
C HIS A 243 18.22 -6.19 4.69
N THR A 244 17.04 -6.61 4.21
CA THR A 244 16.91 -7.15 2.85
C THR A 244 17.36 -6.12 1.80
N PRO A 245 17.92 -6.57 0.65
CA PRO A 245 18.34 -5.67 -0.43
C PRO A 245 17.23 -4.71 -0.90
N ARG A 246 15.98 -5.19 -0.94
CA ARG A 246 14.80 -4.39 -1.30
C ARG A 246 14.53 -3.27 -0.29
N ALA A 247 14.56 -3.57 1.01
CA ALA A 247 14.31 -2.58 2.06
C ALA A 247 15.44 -1.54 2.12
N ARG A 248 16.70 -1.97 1.95
CA ARG A 248 17.86 -1.06 1.85
C ARG A 248 17.72 -0.12 0.65
N THR A 249 17.45 -0.66 -0.53
CA THR A 249 17.26 0.14 -1.75
C THR A 249 16.13 1.16 -1.55
N TYR A 250 15.00 0.76 -0.96
CA TYR A 250 13.91 1.69 -0.67
C TYR A 250 14.36 2.83 0.25
N ARG A 251 15.07 2.51 1.33
CA ARG A 251 15.55 3.52 2.28
C ARG A 251 16.52 4.50 1.63
N GLU A 252 17.46 4.00 0.84
CA GLU A 252 18.43 4.82 0.10
C GLU A 252 17.71 5.79 -0.87
N LEU A 253 16.70 5.30 -1.61
CA LEU A 253 15.93 6.12 -2.53
C LEU A 253 15.03 7.17 -1.85
N ASN A 254 14.62 6.92 -0.59
CA ASN A 254 13.66 7.75 0.14
C ASN A 254 14.27 8.48 1.34
N GLY A 255 15.61 8.45 1.49
CA GLY A 255 16.31 9.12 2.59
C GLY A 255 15.94 8.61 3.99
N VAL A 256 15.54 7.34 4.13
CA VAL A 256 15.14 6.77 5.42
C VAL A 256 16.37 6.26 6.17
N PRO A 257 16.62 6.72 7.41
CA PRO A 257 17.79 6.26 8.19
C PRO A 257 17.80 4.75 8.42
N HIS A 258 18.98 4.13 8.30
CA HIS A 258 19.14 2.68 8.37
C HIS A 258 19.05 2.12 9.80
N ASP A 259 19.19 2.98 10.80
CA ASP A 259 19.24 2.67 12.23
C ASP A 259 17.88 2.74 12.94
N LEU A 260 16.81 3.18 12.26
CA LEU A 260 15.46 3.27 12.86
C LEU A 260 14.96 1.92 13.38
N GLY A 261 15.14 0.86 12.59
CA GLY A 261 14.53 -0.46 12.80
C GLY A 261 13.03 -0.48 12.48
N THR A 262 12.37 -1.61 12.76
CA THR A 262 10.93 -1.79 12.59
C THR A 262 10.28 -2.30 13.87
N ALA A 263 9.09 -1.80 14.20
CA ALA A 263 8.23 -2.46 15.19
C ALA A 263 7.51 -3.65 14.55
N VAL A 264 6.96 -4.52 15.39
CA VAL A 264 6.17 -5.69 14.99
C VAL A 264 4.83 -5.65 15.72
N THR A 265 3.75 -5.54 14.97
CA THR A 265 2.37 -5.63 15.49
C THR A 265 1.91 -7.08 15.39
N ILE A 266 1.47 -7.66 16.51
CA ILE A 266 0.86 -9.00 16.57
C ILE A 266 -0.62 -8.80 16.89
N GLN A 267 -1.50 -9.27 16.01
CA GLN A 267 -2.96 -9.09 16.14
C GLN A 267 -3.68 -10.41 15.92
N ALA A 268 -4.79 -10.61 16.62
CA ALA A 268 -5.75 -11.68 16.32
C ALA A 268 -6.21 -11.60 14.86
N MET A 269 -6.35 -12.77 14.23
CA MET A 269 -6.83 -12.88 12.86
C MET A 269 -8.32 -12.52 12.75
N VAL A 270 -8.66 -11.89 11.63
CA VAL A 270 -10.03 -11.73 11.14
C VAL A 270 -10.06 -12.23 9.70
N TYR A 271 -11.08 -12.99 9.36
CA TYR A 271 -11.14 -13.79 8.15
C TYR A 271 -12.12 -13.21 7.12
N GLY A 272 -11.57 -12.58 6.09
CA GLY A 272 -12.37 -12.10 4.95
C GLY A 272 -12.86 -13.23 4.03
N ASP A 273 -12.47 -14.48 4.30
CA ASP A 273 -12.79 -15.70 3.55
C ASP A 273 -13.64 -16.71 4.34
N ARG A 274 -14.19 -16.31 5.50
CA ARG A 274 -14.95 -17.21 6.37
C ARG A 274 -16.26 -17.71 5.74
N ASP A 275 -17.03 -16.80 5.14
CA ASP A 275 -18.33 -17.08 4.55
C ASP A 275 -18.67 -16.09 3.41
N PRO A 276 -19.81 -16.25 2.70
CA PRO A 276 -20.20 -15.34 1.63
C PRO A 276 -20.43 -13.88 2.05
N ARG A 277 -20.59 -13.63 3.36
CA ARG A 277 -20.74 -12.33 4.03
C ARG A 277 -19.42 -11.84 4.63
N SER A 278 -18.31 -12.34 4.11
CA SER A 278 -16.96 -11.94 4.50
C SER A 278 -16.22 -11.33 3.31
N GLY A 279 -15.27 -10.45 3.60
CA GLY A 279 -14.45 -9.82 2.58
C GLY A 279 -13.41 -8.89 3.18
N THR A 280 -12.59 -8.30 2.32
CA THR A 280 -11.49 -7.43 2.71
C THR A 280 -11.28 -6.35 1.66
N GLY A 281 -10.78 -5.21 2.09
CA GLY A 281 -10.63 -4.08 1.20
C GLY A 281 -9.74 -2.99 1.75
N VAL A 282 -9.57 -2.01 0.89
CA VAL A 282 -8.75 -0.82 1.11
C VAL A 282 -9.54 0.38 0.65
N ALA A 283 -9.54 1.44 1.45
CA ALA A 283 -10.35 2.61 1.22
C ALA A 283 -9.52 3.87 1.41
N PHE A 284 -9.67 4.82 0.50
CA PHE A 284 -9.27 6.20 0.65
C PHE A 284 -10.52 7.03 0.92
N THR A 285 -10.45 7.97 1.87
CA THR A 285 -11.59 8.83 2.20
C THR A 285 -11.96 9.81 1.10
N ARG A 286 -10.97 10.16 0.27
CA ARG A 286 -11.10 10.90 -0.98
C ARG A 286 -10.36 10.17 -2.10
N ASP A 287 -10.69 10.44 -3.35
CA ASP A 287 -10.00 9.84 -4.49
C ASP A 287 -8.50 10.24 -4.49
N PRO A 288 -7.56 9.29 -4.41
CA PRO A 288 -6.13 9.59 -4.35
C PRO A 288 -5.56 10.17 -5.64
N THR A 289 -6.28 10.05 -6.76
CA THR A 289 -5.87 10.48 -8.09
C THR A 289 -6.47 11.82 -8.48
N THR A 290 -7.72 12.08 -8.12
CA THR A 290 -8.45 13.32 -8.49
C THR A 290 -8.67 14.28 -7.32
N GLY A 291 -8.60 13.80 -6.07
CA GLY A 291 -8.92 14.57 -4.87
C GLY A 291 -10.42 14.66 -4.56
N ALA A 292 -11.29 14.09 -5.40
CA ALA A 292 -12.74 14.16 -5.22
C ALA A 292 -13.18 13.63 -3.85
N PRO A 293 -14.16 14.28 -3.18
CA PRO A 293 -14.61 13.94 -1.83
C PRO A 293 -15.56 12.73 -1.83
N ALA A 294 -15.08 11.59 -2.33
CA ALA A 294 -15.82 10.34 -2.39
C ALA A 294 -14.96 9.15 -1.93
N PRO A 295 -15.54 8.19 -1.18
CA PRO A 295 -14.86 6.94 -0.86
C PRO A 295 -14.35 6.24 -2.11
N PHE A 296 -13.07 5.92 -2.13
CA PHE A 296 -12.40 5.32 -3.28
C PHE A 296 -11.56 4.13 -2.86
N GLY A 297 -11.50 3.07 -3.66
CA GLY A 297 -10.63 1.93 -3.37
C GLY A 297 -11.14 0.63 -3.96
N ASP A 298 -10.70 -0.47 -3.36
CA ASP A 298 -10.93 -1.83 -3.82
C ASP A 298 -11.50 -2.71 -2.70
N VAL A 299 -12.35 -3.66 -3.09
CA VAL A 299 -12.81 -4.74 -2.22
C VAL A 299 -12.71 -6.10 -2.92
N LEU A 300 -12.41 -7.14 -2.14
CA LEU A 300 -12.52 -8.54 -2.54
C LEU A 300 -13.46 -9.28 -1.58
N PHE A 301 -14.41 -10.00 -2.16
CA PHE A 301 -15.40 -10.78 -1.44
C PHE A 301 -14.91 -12.22 -1.22
N GLY A 302 -15.02 -12.74 0.01
CA GLY A 302 -14.61 -14.11 0.33
C GLY A 302 -13.11 -14.36 0.15
N ARG A 303 -12.26 -13.37 0.48
CA ARG A 303 -10.80 -13.41 0.33
C ARG A 303 -10.10 -12.74 1.51
N ARG A 304 -8.81 -13.08 1.69
CA ARG A 304 -7.92 -12.46 2.69
C ARG A 304 -7.19 -11.25 2.14
N GLY A 305 -6.73 -10.37 3.04
CA GLY A 305 -6.23 -9.04 2.68
C GLY A 305 -4.98 -9.04 1.77
N ASP A 306 -4.17 -10.09 1.80
CA ASP A 306 -3.02 -10.26 0.91
C ASP A 306 -3.42 -10.35 -0.56
N ALA A 307 -4.61 -10.89 -0.86
CA ALA A 307 -5.13 -10.99 -2.22
C ALA A 307 -5.35 -9.60 -2.86
N VAL A 308 -5.81 -8.61 -2.08
CA VAL A 308 -6.09 -7.24 -2.56
C VAL A 308 -4.78 -6.55 -2.99
N VAL A 309 -3.74 -6.64 -2.16
CA VAL A 309 -2.49 -5.91 -2.39
C VAL A 309 -1.62 -6.61 -3.45
N SER A 310 -1.69 -7.94 -3.54
CA SER A 310 -0.88 -8.73 -4.46
C SER A 310 -1.17 -8.44 -5.95
N GLY A 311 -2.37 -7.95 -6.27
CA GLY A 311 -2.82 -7.74 -7.64
C GLY A 311 -2.98 -9.03 -8.45
N ARG A 312 -2.92 -10.21 -7.82
CA ARG A 312 -3.08 -11.52 -8.49
C ARG A 312 -4.53 -11.80 -8.86
N GLU A 313 -5.45 -11.31 -8.05
CA GLU A 313 -6.88 -11.41 -8.25
C GLU A 313 -7.44 -10.05 -8.69
N ALA A 314 -8.49 -10.08 -9.53
CA ALA A 314 -9.17 -8.87 -9.95
C ALA A 314 -10.05 -8.35 -8.81
N THR A 315 -9.73 -7.15 -8.32
CA THR A 315 -10.55 -6.43 -7.34
C THR A 315 -11.79 -5.85 -8.01
N VAL A 316 -12.79 -5.50 -7.19
CA VAL A 316 -13.92 -4.68 -7.64
C VAL A 316 -13.92 -3.33 -6.91
N PRO A 317 -14.50 -2.28 -7.50
CA PRO A 317 -14.56 -0.97 -6.87
C PRO A 317 -15.21 -1.01 -5.50
N LEU A 318 -14.68 -0.23 -4.55
CA LEU A 318 -15.16 -0.19 -3.17
C LEU A 318 -16.68 0.07 -3.06
N GLY A 319 -17.25 0.85 -3.98
CA GLY A 319 -18.69 1.17 -4.02
C GLY A 319 -19.60 -0.05 -4.21
N GLU A 320 -19.11 -1.16 -4.77
CA GLU A 320 -19.87 -2.41 -4.88
C GLU A 320 -20.28 -2.97 -3.51
N LEU A 321 -19.53 -2.62 -2.45
CA LEU A 321 -19.86 -2.99 -1.08
C LEU A 321 -21.21 -2.42 -0.64
N ALA A 322 -21.61 -1.25 -1.14
CA ALA A 322 -22.87 -0.60 -0.77
C ALA A 322 -24.10 -1.44 -1.15
N GLY A 323 -24.05 -2.13 -2.30
CA GLY A 323 -25.11 -3.02 -2.74
C GLY A 323 -25.06 -4.39 -2.06
N ARG A 324 -23.85 -4.92 -1.84
CA ARG A 324 -23.65 -6.30 -1.36
C ARG A 324 -23.74 -6.45 0.17
N GLU A 325 -23.14 -5.54 0.92
CA GLU A 325 -23.18 -5.52 2.40
C GLU A 325 -23.46 -4.10 2.91
N PRO A 326 -24.72 -3.63 2.85
CA PRO A 326 -25.08 -2.23 3.15
C PRO A 326 -24.71 -1.79 4.58
N ALA A 327 -24.79 -2.69 5.55
CA ALA A 327 -24.41 -2.42 6.94
C ALA A 327 -22.89 -2.21 7.09
N VAL A 328 -22.09 -3.02 6.39
CA VAL A 328 -20.63 -2.88 6.37
C VAL A 328 -20.24 -1.57 5.67
N TRP A 329 -20.89 -1.23 4.55
CA TRP A 329 -20.69 0.05 3.86
C TRP A 329 -21.02 1.26 4.75
N ALA A 330 -22.14 1.22 5.47
CA ALA A 330 -22.52 2.28 6.41
C ALA A 330 -21.49 2.42 7.55
N GLY A 331 -21.01 1.30 8.11
CA GLY A 331 -19.97 1.30 9.13
C GLY A 331 -18.64 1.84 8.61
N LEU A 332 -18.24 1.47 7.39
CA LEU A 332 -17.02 1.93 6.75
C LEU A 332 -17.05 3.44 6.49
N THR A 333 -18.11 3.94 5.85
CA THR A 333 -18.25 5.37 5.55
C THR A 333 -18.34 6.22 6.82
N HIS A 334 -19.00 5.74 7.87
CA HIS A 334 -19.00 6.37 9.19
C HIS A 334 -17.58 6.44 9.77
N ALA A 335 -16.83 5.35 9.73
CA ALA A 335 -15.45 5.32 10.22
C ALA A 335 -14.52 6.25 9.44
N MET A 336 -14.67 6.30 8.10
CA MET A 336 -13.91 7.17 7.21
C MET A 336 -14.10 8.64 7.59
N ALA A 337 -15.33 9.08 7.83
CA ALA A 337 -15.63 10.45 8.27
C ALA A 337 -14.97 10.78 9.63
N ARG A 338 -14.98 9.83 10.58
CA ARG A 338 -14.37 10.03 11.91
C ARG A 338 -12.84 10.08 11.85
N VAL A 339 -12.25 9.25 11.01
CA VAL A 339 -10.81 9.22 10.76
C VAL A 339 -10.36 10.51 10.09
N GLU A 340 -11.05 10.96 9.05
CA GLU A 340 -10.73 12.21 8.35
C GLU A 340 -10.85 13.44 9.28
N ALA A 341 -11.90 13.48 10.12
CA ALA A 341 -12.05 14.53 11.13
C ALA A 341 -10.93 14.49 12.19
N HIS A 342 -10.46 13.31 12.59
CA HIS A 342 -9.38 13.16 13.56
C HIS A 342 -8.02 13.60 12.99
N TYR A 343 -7.66 13.11 11.81
CA TYR A 343 -6.40 13.48 11.15
C TYR A 343 -6.45 14.87 10.53
N ARG A 344 -7.64 15.45 10.39
CA ARG A 344 -7.91 16.69 9.65
C ARG A 344 -7.36 16.59 8.22
N ASP A 345 -7.36 15.39 7.65
CA ASP A 345 -6.75 15.09 6.35
C ASP A 345 -7.35 13.82 5.76
N ALA A 346 -7.30 13.70 4.44
CA ALA A 346 -7.82 12.54 3.75
C ALA A 346 -6.94 11.30 4.03
N CYS A 347 -7.58 10.19 4.34
CA CYS A 347 -6.92 9.02 4.93
C CYS A 347 -7.03 7.78 4.05
N TYR A 348 -6.11 6.85 4.26
CA TYR A 348 -6.12 5.49 3.74
C TYR A 348 -6.41 4.51 4.88
N LEU A 349 -7.33 3.58 4.67
CA LEU A 349 -7.74 2.54 5.59
C LEU A 349 -7.59 1.16 4.96
N GLU A 350 -7.21 0.17 5.77
CA GLU A 350 -7.34 -1.25 5.45
C GLU A 350 -8.40 -1.84 6.36
N PHE A 351 -9.31 -2.65 5.81
CA PHE A 351 -10.38 -3.26 6.56
C PHE A 351 -10.63 -4.70 6.12
N THR A 352 -11.18 -5.49 7.03
CA THR A 352 -11.76 -6.80 6.77
C THR A 352 -13.10 -6.84 7.45
N TYR A 353 -14.08 -7.50 6.84
CA TYR A 353 -15.31 -7.84 7.53
C TYR A 353 -15.52 -9.35 7.50
N GLU A 354 -15.96 -9.89 8.62
CA GLU A 354 -16.14 -11.32 8.85
C GLU A 354 -17.58 -11.55 9.28
N SER A 355 -18.32 -12.35 8.50
CA SER A 355 -19.74 -12.62 8.76
C SER A 355 -20.62 -11.36 8.92
N GLY A 356 -20.21 -10.24 8.31
CA GLY A 356 -20.86 -8.92 8.41
C GLY A 356 -20.31 -7.99 9.49
N ASP A 357 -19.41 -8.45 10.36
CA ASP A 357 -18.75 -7.61 11.37
C ASP A 357 -17.52 -6.94 10.78
N LEU A 358 -17.47 -5.60 10.82
CA LEU A 358 -16.40 -4.79 10.23
C LEU A 358 -15.25 -4.55 11.21
N TRP A 359 -14.02 -4.78 10.74
CA TRP A 359 -12.77 -4.60 11.48
C TRP A 359 -11.77 -3.76 10.69
N PHE A 360 -11.10 -2.84 11.37
CA PHE A 360 -10.05 -2.00 10.79
C PHE A 360 -8.67 -2.53 11.13
N LEU A 361 -7.85 -2.66 10.10
CA LEU A 361 -6.52 -3.27 10.17
C LEU A 361 -5.41 -2.23 10.03
N GLN A 362 -5.68 -1.07 9.46
CA GLN A 362 -4.69 -0.01 9.33
C GLN A 362 -5.40 1.32 9.05
N VAL A 363 -4.78 2.40 9.52
CA VAL A 363 -5.07 3.76 9.05
C VAL A 363 -3.76 4.52 8.91
N ARG A 364 -3.70 5.40 7.92
CA ARG A 364 -2.62 6.39 7.74
C ARG A 364 -3.13 7.55 6.89
N PRO A 365 -2.48 8.72 6.92
CA PRO A 365 -2.70 9.75 5.91
C PRO A 365 -2.56 9.18 4.50
N GLY A 366 -3.44 9.62 3.59
CA GLY A 366 -3.42 9.21 2.19
C GLY A 366 -2.19 9.76 1.46
N ARG A 367 -1.79 9.09 0.38
CA ARG A 367 -0.81 9.62 -0.57
C ARG A 367 -1.55 9.95 -1.86
N PHE A 368 -1.58 11.23 -2.17
CA PHE A 368 -2.31 11.81 -3.29
C PHE A 368 -1.35 12.14 -4.42
N THR A 369 -1.88 12.20 -5.64
CA THR A 369 -1.19 12.81 -6.77
C THR A 369 -1.09 14.32 -6.55
N GLY A 370 -0.18 15.03 -7.24
CA GLY A 370 0.02 16.46 -7.00
C GLY A 370 -1.27 17.28 -7.15
N ALA A 371 -2.01 17.07 -8.24
CA ALA A 371 -3.31 17.72 -8.44
C ALA A 371 -4.34 17.35 -7.35
N ALA A 372 -4.43 16.08 -6.98
CA ALA A 372 -5.33 15.65 -5.91
C ALA A 372 -4.94 16.25 -4.55
N ALA A 373 -3.65 16.40 -4.24
CA ALA A 373 -3.19 17.03 -3.01
C ALA A 373 -3.63 18.49 -2.92
N VAL A 374 -3.58 19.22 -4.05
CA VAL A 374 -4.08 20.61 -4.14
C VAL A 374 -5.58 20.66 -3.90
N VAL A 375 -6.36 19.79 -4.56
CA VAL A 375 -7.83 19.73 -4.38
C VAL A 375 -8.17 19.42 -2.93
N VAL A 376 -7.58 18.38 -2.34
CA VAL A 376 -7.83 17.98 -0.95
C VAL A 376 -7.47 19.11 0.02
N ALA A 377 -6.33 19.76 -0.13
CA ALA A 377 -5.92 20.85 0.76
C ALA A 377 -6.86 22.07 0.64
N ALA A 378 -7.28 22.42 -0.58
CA ALA A 378 -8.20 23.52 -0.81
C ALA A 378 -9.60 23.22 -0.27
N ASP A 379 -10.14 22.03 -0.54
CA ASP A 379 -11.46 21.60 -0.07
C ASP A 379 -11.51 21.55 1.46
N LEU A 380 -10.50 20.96 2.11
CA LEU A 380 -10.43 20.92 3.58
C LEU A 380 -10.38 22.33 4.20
N ALA A 381 -9.78 23.30 3.51
CA ALA A 381 -9.78 24.69 3.97
C ALA A 381 -11.15 25.35 3.79
N ASP A 382 -11.81 25.12 2.66
CA ASP A 382 -13.13 25.66 2.36
C ASP A 382 -14.22 25.04 3.26
N GLU A 383 -14.07 23.76 3.61
CA GLU A 383 -14.90 23.05 4.61
C GLU A 383 -14.63 23.54 6.06
N GLY A 384 -13.61 24.37 6.27
CA GLY A 384 -13.21 24.86 7.59
C GLY A 384 -12.57 23.79 8.47
N VAL A 385 -12.20 22.62 7.89
CA VAL A 385 -11.44 21.60 8.59
C VAL A 385 -10.06 22.14 8.91
N ILE A 386 -9.41 22.84 7.98
CA ILE A 386 -8.08 23.46 8.17
C ILE A 386 -8.05 24.94 7.82
N GLY A 387 -7.01 25.64 8.27
CA GLY A 387 -6.76 27.02 7.85
C GLY A 387 -6.05 27.10 6.49
N ARG A 388 -6.14 28.25 5.81
CA ARG A 388 -5.43 28.50 4.53
C ARG A 388 -3.92 28.31 4.64
N ALA A 389 -3.32 28.76 5.74
CA ALA A 389 -1.89 28.56 6.02
C ALA A 389 -1.52 27.07 6.14
N GLU A 390 -2.36 26.28 6.82
CA GLU A 390 -2.18 24.83 6.94
C GLU A 390 -2.34 24.14 5.56
N ALA A 391 -3.32 24.56 4.76
CA ALA A 391 -3.51 24.06 3.40
C ALA A 391 -2.28 24.32 2.51
N LEU A 392 -1.72 25.54 2.56
CA LEU A 392 -0.50 25.89 1.83
C LEU A 392 0.67 24.98 2.21
N LEU A 393 0.88 24.75 3.51
CA LEU A 393 1.99 23.92 4.01
C LEU A 393 1.85 22.43 3.69
N ARG A 394 0.65 21.95 3.36
CA ARG A 394 0.39 20.54 3.00
C ARG A 394 0.69 20.21 1.55
N VAL A 395 0.69 21.20 0.66
CA VAL A 395 1.01 21.04 -0.75
C VAL A 395 2.50 21.28 -0.95
N ALA A 396 3.19 20.32 -1.58
CA ALA A 396 4.58 20.52 -1.96
C ALA A 396 4.68 21.36 -3.24
N PRO A 397 5.71 22.20 -3.42
CA PRO A 397 5.91 22.91 -4.69
C PRO A 397 5.95 22.00 -5.92
N GLU A 398 6.40 20.76 -5.74
CA GLU A 398 6.46 19.74 -6.79
C GLU A 398 5.07 19.23 -7.22
N ASP A 399 4.06 19.40 -6.36
CA ASP A 399 2.67 19.00 -6.65
C ASP A 399 1.99 19.95 -7.64
N LEU A 400 2.53 21.16 -7.83
CA LEU A 400 2.04 22.17 -8.78
C LEU A 400 2.57 21.97 -10.21
N ARG A 401 3.25 20.85 -10.50
CA ARG A 401 3.79 20.59 -11.84
C ARG A 401 2.67 20.38 -12.86
N ARG A 402 2.84 20.98 -14.04
CA ARG A 402 1.95 20.74 -15.19
C ARG A 402 1.96 19.26 -15.57
N VAL A 403 0.78 18.65 -15.57
CA VAL A 403 0.63 17.24 -15.90
C VAL A 403 0.42 17.11 -17.40
N ALA A 404 1.38 16.46 -18.04
CA ALA A 404 1.29 16.10 -19.45
C ALA A 404 0.13 15.13 -19.72
N ARG A 405 -0.53 15.27 -20.87
CA ARG A 405 -1.64 14.44 -21.36
C ARG A 405 -1.44 14.12 -22.83
N VAL A 406 -1.80 12.90 -23.24
CA VAL A 406 -1.81 12.56 -24.66
C VAL A 406 -2.96 13.30 -25.35
N THR A 407 -2.68 13.88 -26.52
CA THR A 407 -3.64 14.65 -27.32
C THR A 407 -3.64 14.21 -28.77
N GLY A 408 -4.78 14.41 -29.42
CA GLY A 408 -4.97 13.96 -30.80
C GLY A 408 -5.10 12.43 -30.93
N PRO A 409 -5.13 11.92 -32.17
CA PRO A 409 -5.23 10.48 -32.41
C PRO A 409 -3.94 9.76 -32.01
N ALA A 410 -4.05 8.74 -31.17
CA ALA A 410 -2.96 7.87 -30.75
C ALA A 410 -3.25 6.41 -31.13
N ASP A 411 -2.21 5.65 -31.48
CA ASP A 411 -2.32 4.21 -31.75
C ASP A 411 -2.37 3.43 -30.43
N VAL A 412 -3.52 3.51 -29.75
CA VAL A 412 -3.77 2.89 -28.44
C VAL A 412 -3.80 1.37 -28.58
N VAL A 413 -2.91 0.70 -27.86
CA VAL A 413 -2.76 -0.77 -27.85
C VAL A 413 -3.31 -1.42 -26.58
N ALA A 414 -3.43 -0.67 -25.50
CA ALA A 414 -4.04 -1.13 -24.26
C ALA A 414 -4.68 0.03 -23.49
N ARG A 415 -5.66 -0.30 -22.64
CA ARG A 415 -6.26 0.61 -21.68
C ARG A 415 -6.41 -0.08 -20.33
N GLY A 416 -6.05 0.62 -19.26
CA GLY A 416 -6.21 0.20 -17.87
C GLY A 416 -6.69 1.36 -17.00
N LEU A 417 -6.47 1.25 -15.70
CA LEU A 417 -6.70 2.32 -14.74
C LEU A 417 -5.48 3.25 -14.67
N GLY A 418 -5.69 4.54 -14.87
CA GLY A 418 -4.69 5.58 -14.57
C GLY A 418 -4.43 5.64 -13.06
N ALA A 419 -3.32 5.05 -12.62
CA ALA A 419 -3.00 4.91 -11.19
C ALA A 419 -2.15 6.06 -10.64
N CYS A 420 -1.37 6.71 -11.51
CA CYS A 420 -0.58 7.89 -11.20
C CYS A 420 -0.52 8.77 -12.46
N PRO A 421 -0.97 10.03 -12.43
CA PRO A 421 -1.03 10.94 -13.57
C PRO A 421 0.32 11.24 -14.22
N GLY A 422 0.23 11.80 -15.43
CA GLY A 422 1.36 12.19 -16.27
C GLY A 422 1.55 11.31 -17.49
N VAL A 423 2.40 11.75 -18.40
CA VAL A 423 2.77 11.00 -19.61
C VAL A 423 4.22 10.57 -19.53
N ALA A 424 4.47 9.31 -19.87
CA ALA A 424 5.81 8.77 -20.01
C ALA A 424 5.96 8.06 -21.34
N THR A 425 6.95 8.50 -22.12
CA THR A 425 7.37 7.87 -23.37
C THR A 425 8.70 7.18 -23.15
N GLY A 426 8.83 5.92 -23.58
CA GLY A 426 10.06 5.17 -23.40
C GLY A 426 10.03 3.79 -24.03
N ARG A 427 11.19 3.15 -24.06
CA ARG A 427 11.33 1.80 -24.58
C ARG A 427 10.74 0.78 -23.61
N VAL A 428 9.96 -0.17 -24.13
CA VAL A 428 9.38 -1.26 -23.34
C VAL A 428 10.49 -2.10 -22.72
N ALA A 429 10.43 -2.32 -21.40
CA ALA A 429 11.24 -3.28 -20.68
C ALA A 429 10.32 -4.31 -19.98
N THR A 430 10.57 -5.60 -20.17
CA THR A 430 9.69 -6.68 -19.65
C THR A 430 10.13 -7.25 -18.29
N SER A 431 11.30 -6.81 -17.79
CA SER A 431 11.81 -7.12 -16.46
C SER A 431 12.44 -5.90 -15.78
N ALA A 432 12.59 -5.96 -14.45
CA ALA A 432 13.23 -4.91 -13.67
C ALA A 432 14.71 -4.74 -14.05
N GLU A 433 15.42 -5.84 -14.31
CA GLU A 433 16.82 -5.83 -14.74
C GLU A 433 16.97 -5.22 -16.14
N ALA A 434 16.03 -5.52 -17.05
CA ALA A 434 15.99 -4.89 -18.37
C ALA A 434 15.75 -3.39 -18.26
N ALA A 435 14.81 -2.95 -17.42
CA ALA A 435 14.54 -1.54 -17.19
C ALA A 435 15.79 -0.80 -16.68
N VAL A 436 16.49 -1.34 -15.67
CA VAL A 436 17.73 -0.75 -15.16
C VAL A 436 18.82 -0.68 -16.23
N ARG A 437 19.04 -1.77 -16.99
CA ARG A 437 20.05 -1.81 -18.05
C ARG A 437 19.75 -0.82 -19.17
N MET A 438 18.48 -0.74 -19.59
CA MET A 438 18.03 0.07 -20.72
C MET A 438 17.95 1.56 -20.37
N ALA A 439 17.67 1.91 -19.10
CA ALA A 439 17.58 3.29 -18.63
C ALA A 439 18.86 4.11 -18.88
N ALA A 440 20.02 3.46 -18.94
CA ALA A 440 21.29 4.11 -19.29
C ALA A 440 21.32 4.65 -20.73
N ALA A 441 20.50 4.11 -21.63
CA ALA A 441 20.41 4.49 -23.04
C ALA A 441 19.16 5.33 -23.37
N GLY A 442 18.41 5.75 -22.36
CA GLY A 442 17.23 6.60 -22.50
C GLY A 442 16.01 6.11 -21.72
N PRO A 443 14.87 6.84 -21.80
CA PRO A 443 13.66 6.54 -21.04
C PRO A 443 13.11 5.13 -21.32
N VAL A 444 12.63 4.47 -20.26
CA VAL A 444 12.05 3.12 -20.34
C VAL A 444 10.67 3.08 -19.70
N VAL A 445 9.80 2.24 -20.25
CA VAL A 445 8.50 1.91 -19.66
C VAL A 445 8.57 0.46 -19.17
N LEU A 446 8.47 0.27 -17.85
CA LEU A 446 8.46 -1.06 -17.25
C LEU A 446 7.08 -1.68 -17.42
N VAL A 447 6.99 -2.79 -18.16
CA VAL A 447 5.75 -3.52 -18.40
C VAL A 447 5.82 -4.89 -17.72
N ARG A 448 4.90 -5.16 -16.79
CA ARG A 448 4.87 -6.40 -15.98
C ARG A 448 3.47 -7.00 -15.89
N PRO A 449 3.30 -8.31 -15.63
CA PRO A 449 2.00 -8.85 -15.26
C PRO A 449 1.46 -8.15 -14.00
N GLU A 450 2.29 -8.12 -12.96
CA GLU A 450 2.14 -7.39 -11.72
C GLU A 450 3.56 -7.04 -11.24
N THR A 451 3.68 -6.02 -10.39
CA THR A 451 4.94 -5.71 -9.72
C THR A 451 4.96 -6.25 -8.31
N SER A 452 6.15 -6.49 -7.80
CA SER A 452 6.44 -6.88 -6.43
C SER A 452 7.52 -5.97 -5.84
N PRO A 453 7.79 -6.09 -4.53
CA PRO A 453 8.90 -5.37 -3.89
C PRO A 453 10.28 -5.65 -4.50
N LEU A 454 10.43 -6.76 -5.24
CA LEU A 454 11.66 -7.11 -5.95
C LEU A 454 11.88 -6.24 -7.19
N ASP A 455 10.83 -5.68 -7.77
CA ASP A 455 10.90 -4.86 -8.98
C ASP A 455 11.31 -3.40 -8.68
N LEU A 456 11.56 -3.04 -7.40
CA LEU A 456 11.76 -1.65 -6.96
C LEU A 456 12.84 -0.89 -7.75
N ARG A 457 13.97 -1.54 -8.05
CA ARG A 457 15.04 -0.92 -8.84
C ARG A 457 14.59 -0.61 -10.27
N GLY A 458 13.85 -1.53 -10.88
CA GLY A 458 13.27 -1.33 -12.21
C GLY A 458 12.23 -0.22 -12.21
N ILE A 459 11.37 -0.18 -11.19
CA ILE A 459 10.38 0.87 -10.99
C ILE A 459 11.07 2.25 -10.85
N ALA A 460 12.12 2.33 -10.03
CA ALA A 460 12.86 3.57 -9.82
C ALA A 460 13.56 4.07 -11.08
N ALA A 461 14.10 3.15 -11.89
CA ALA A 461 14.76 3.45 -13.16
C ALA A 461 13.78 3.80 -14.30
N ALA A 462 12.53 3.36 -14.21
CA ALA A 462 11.54 3.56 -15.26
C ALA A 462 10.98 5.00 -15.29
N ALA A 463 10.70 5.47 -16.51
CA ALA A 463 9.97 6.72 -16.72
C ALA A 463 8.48 6.56 -16.43
N GLY A 464 7.92 5.35 -16.64
CA GLY A 464 6.56 5.01 -16.26
C GLY A 464 6.33 3.49 -16.20
N ILE A 465 5.18 3.09 -15.66
CA ILE A 465 4.90 1.71 -15.28
C ILE A 465 3.57 1.27 -15.89
N VAL A 466 3.54 0.07 -16.48
CA VAL A 466 2.32 -0.55 -16.98
C VAL A 466 2.19 -1.96 -16.40
N THR A 467 1.04 -2.29 -15.81
CA THR A 467 0.74 -3.67 -15.39
C THR A 467 -0.51 -4.25 -16.04
N ALA A 468 -0.47 -5.55 -16.33
CA ALA A 468 -1.63 -6.28 -16.84
C ALA A 468 -2.74 -6.43 -15.79
N ARG A 469 -2.34 -6.58 -14.52
CA ARG A 469 -3.24 -6.78 -13.37
C ARG A 469 -3.00 -5.74 -12.28
N GLY A 470 -3.91 -5.69 -11.32
CA GLY A 470 -3.86 -4.80 -10.16
C GLY A 470 -4.88 -3.67 -10.21
N GLY A 471 -5.43 -3.32 -9.04
CA GLY A 471 -6.32 -2.19 -8.84
C GLY A 471 -5.60 -0.93 -8.35
N PRO A 472 -6.35 0.14 -7.98
CA PRO A 472 -5.81 1.38 -7.44
C PRO A 472 -4.92 1.21 -6.20
N ALA A 473 -5.08 0.13 -5.45
CA ALA A 473 -4.26 -0.18 -4.28
C ALA A 473 -3.20 -1.28 -4.50
N SER A 474 -3.03 -1.75 -5.74
CA SER A 474 -1.96 -2.69 -6.07
C SER A 474 -0.58 -2.12 -5.76
N HIS A 475 0.41 -3.00 -5.58
CA HIS A 475 1.80 -2.60 -5.36
C HIS A 475 2.28 -1.57 -6.39
N ALA A 476 2.00 -1.78 -7.68
CA ALA A 476 2.38 -0.88 -8.76
C ALA A 476 1.79 0.53 -8.55
N ALA A 477 0.48 0.61 -8.28
CA ALA A 477 -0.23 1.86 -8.11
C ALA A 477 0.26 2.66 -6.88
N VAL A 478 0.46 1.98 -5.74
CA VAL A 478 0.91 2.60 -4.50
C VAL A 478 2.35 3.12 -4.63
N VAL A 479 3.26 2.32 -5.19
CA VAL A 479 4.67 2.72 -5.36
C VAL A 479 4.82 3.80 -6.43
N ALA A 480 4.07 3.73 -7.53
CA ALA A 480 4.07 4.74 -8.58
C ALA A 480 3.73 6.12 -8.03
N ARG A 481 2.63 6.24 -7.26
CA ARG A 481 2.23 7.50 -6.62
C ARG A 481 3.27 8.00 -5.63
N ALA A 482 3.83 7.10 -4.81
CA ALA A 482 4.87 7.46 -3.85
C ALA A 482 6.14 8.01 -4.52
N MET A 483 6.42 7.61 -5.76
CA MET A 483 7.57 8.07 -6.54
C MET A 483 7.23 9.11 -7.62
N GLY A 484 5.96 9.53 -7.74
CA GLY A 484 5.51 10.44 -8.80
C GLY A 484 5.75 9.92 -10.23
N ARG A 485 5.66 8.60 -10.44
CA ARG A 485 5.87 7.95 -11.75
C ARG A 485 4.55 7.70 -12.45
N PRO A 486 4.33 8.18 -13.69
CA PRO A 486 3.16 7.83 -14.48
C PRO A 486 2.91 6.33 -14.50
N ALA A 487 1.67 5.91 -14.24
CA ALA A 487 1.35 4.50 -14.15
C ALA A 487 -0.06 4.16 -14.66
N VAL A 488 -0.13 3.04 -15.40
CA VAL A 488 -1.37 2.39 -15.83
C VAL A 488 -1.39 0.98 -15.26
N VAL A 489 -2.40 0.63 -14.46
CA VAL A 489 -2.53 -0.70 -13.85
C VAL A 489 -3.79 -1.40 -14.34
N GLY A 490 -3.80 -2.74 -14.30
CA GLY A 490 -4.97 -3.50 -14.73
C GLY A 490 -5.30 -3.32 -16.22
N ALA A 491 -4.29 -3.18 -17.07
CA ALA A 491 -4.47 -3.05 -18.52
C ALA A 491 -4.99 -4.36 -19.13
N ALA A 492 -6.31 -4.46 -19.27
CA ALA A 492 -6.98 -5.69 -19.71
C ALA A 492 -6.49 -6.15 -21.09
N GLY A 493 -6.23 -7.45 -21.22
CA GLY A 493 -5.76 -8.07 -22.47
C GLY A 493 -4.26 -7.91 -22.75
N LEU A 494 -3.51 -7.27 -21.85
CA LEU A 494 -2.05 -7.19 -21.92
C LEU A 494 -1.43 -8.51 -21.42
N VAL A 495 -0.63 -9.16 -22.25
CA VAL A 495 0.10 -10.39 -21.91
C VAL A 495 1.59 -10.13 -22.01
N VAL A 496 2.29 -10.21 -20.87
CA VAL A 496 3.75 -10.01 -20.82
C VAL A 496 4.46 -11.35 -20.93
N SER A 497 5.43 -11.44 -21.82
CA SER A 497 6.35 -12.56 -21.97
C SER A 497 7.79 -12.06 -21.94
N PRO A 498 8.79 -12.92 -21.67
CA PRO A 498 10.19 -12.51 -21.77
C PRO A 498 10.47 -11.91 -23.16
N GLY A 499 10.92 -10.66 -23.19
CA GLY A 499 11.31 -9.97 -24.43
C GLY A 499 10.17 -9.45 -25.31
N SER A 500 8.89 -9.59 -24.92
CA SER A 500 7.78 -9.01 -25.67
C SER A 500 6.49 -8.86 -24.86
N VAL A 501 5.62 -7.97 -25.32
CA VAL A 501 4.28 -7.72 -24.77
C VAL A 501 3.26 -7.90 -25.87
N ARG A 502 2.18 -8.64 -25.61
CA ARG A 502 1.04 -8.74 -26.53
C ARG A 502 -0.09 -7.87 -26.02
N ALA A 503 -0.57 -6.94 -26.85
CA ALA A 503 -1.64 -6.00 -26.54
C ALA A 503 -2.40 -5.62 -27.81
N GLY A 504 -3.74 -5.49 -27.74
CA GLY A 504 -4.56 -5.12 -28.91
C GLY A 504 -4.41 -6.07 -30.10
N GLY A 505 -4.11 -7.35 -29.87
CA GLY A 505 -3.84 -8.34 -30.92
C GLY A 505 -2.46 -8.22 -31.59
N ARG A 506 -1.60 -7.29 -31.15
CA ARG A 506 -0.26 -7.05 -31.69
C ARG A 506 0.82 -7.55 -30.73
N THR A 507 1.97 -7.92 -31.26
CA THR A 507 3.18 -8.24 -30.49
C THR A 507 4.13 -7.06 -30.53
N ILE A 508 4.44 -6.52 -29.36
CA ILE A 508 5.31 -5.36 -29.13
C ILE A 508 6.63 -5.90 -28.56
N PRO A 509 7.74 -5.84 -29.29
CA PRO A 509 9.01 -6.35 -28.78
C PRO A 509 9.58 -5.47 -27.66
N GLU A 510 10.39 -6.07 -26.78
CA GLU A 510 11.23 -5.29 -25.85
C GLU A 510 12.10 -4.30 -26.64
N GLY A 511 12.24 -3.08 -26.13
CA GLY A 511 12.91 -1.99 -26.83
C GLY A 511 11.99 -1.16 -27.73
N ALA A 512 10.79 -1.63 -28.06
CA ALA A 512 9.82 -0.83 -28.81
C ALA A 512 9.40 0.41 -28.02
N LEU A 513 9.15 1.50 -28.73
CA LEU A 513 8.76 2.77 -28.13
C LEU A 513 7.26 2.79 -27.84
N VAL A 514 6.91 3.08 -26.60
CA VAL A 514 5.52 3.23 -26.15
C VAL A 514 5.37 4.50 -25.33
N THR A 515 4.15 5.02 -25.32
CA THR A 515 3.74 6.13 -24.47
C THR A 515 2.57 5.71 -23.61
N LEU A 516 2.63 5.98 -22.31
CA LEU A 516 1.49 5.84 -21.41
C LEU A 516 0.99 7.20 -20.93
N ASP A 517 -0.32 7.34 -20.79
CA ASP A 517 -0.97 8.42 -20.06
C ASP A 517 -1.56 7.84 -18.78
N GLY A 518 -0.88 8.10 -17.67
CA GLY A 518 -1.26 7.62 -16.34
C GLY A 518 -2.50 8.31 -15.75
N THR A 519 -3.10 9.26 -16.48
CA THR A 519 -4.37 9.90 -16.13
C THR A 519 -5.54 9.24 -16.85
N SER A 520 -5.45 9.09 -18.18
CA SER A 520 -6.51 8.45 -18.99
C SER A 520 -6.48 6.92 -18.94
N GLY A 521 -5.36 6.35 -18.49
CA GLY A 521 -5.12 4.91 -18.46
C GLY A 521 -4.76 4.32 -19.82
N GLU A 522 -4.43 5.15 -20.81
CA GLU A 522 -4.10 4.70 -22.17
C GLU A 522 -2.63 4.36 -22.34
N VAL A 523 -2.36 3.32 -23.14
CA VAL A 523 -1.01 2.96 -23.60
C VAL A 523 -1.02 2.91 -25.11
N ALA A 524 -0.19 3.72 -25.74
CA ALA A 524 -0.10 3.87 -27.19
C ALA A 524 1.31 3.53 -27.72
N LEU A 525 1.38 3.12 -28.98
CA LEU A 525 2.65 2.94 -29.68
C LEU A 525 3.24 4.28 -30.13
N GLY A 526 4.57 4.39 -30.08
CA GLY A 526 5.30 5.57 -30.53
C GLY A 526 5.20 6.77 -29.60
N GLU A 527 5.31 7.97 -30.17
CA GLU A 527 5.31 9.25 -29.47
C GLU A 527 4.11 10.09 -29.96
N PRO A 528 2.91 9.86 -29.43
CA PRO A 528 1.76 10.69 -29.76
C PRO A 528 1.98 12.13 -29.26
N ALA A 529 1.22 13.08 -29.80
CA ALA A 529 1.31 14.47 -29.38
C ALA A 529 0.91 14.61 -27.89
N VAL A 530 1.64 15.44 -27.15
CA VAL A 530 1.41 15.65 -25.72
C VAL A 530 1.17 17.14 -25.47
N THR A 531 0.16 17.46 -24.68
CA THR A 531 0.00 18.81 -24.12
C THR A 531 0.20 18.77 -22.62
N ALA A 532 0.69 19.87 -22.06
CA ALA A 532 0.73 20.05 -20.62
C ALA A 532 -0.28 21.13 -20.28
N GLU A 533 -1.43 20.74 -19.72
CA GLU A 533 -2.40 21.67 -19.20
C GLU A 533 -2.21 21.80 -17.70
N LEU A 534 -2.23 23.05 -17.23
CA LEU A 534 -2.53 23.35 -15.85
C LEU A 534 -3.74 24.27 -15.88
N ALA A 535 -4.90 23.73 -15.59
CA ALA A 535 -6.10 24.51 -15.47
C ALA A 535 -6.98 23.82 -14.45
N ASP A 536 -6.69 24.07 -13.19
CA ASP A 536 -7.61 23.74 -12.12
C ASP A 536 -7.87 25.00 -11.28
N ALA A 537 -9.14 25.30 -11.05
CA ALA A 537 -9.56 26.41 -10.22
C ALA A 537 -8.97 26.32 -8.80
N HIS A 538 -8.69 25.11 -8.30
CA HIS A 538 -8.06 24.90 -7.00
C HIS A 538 -6.61 25.38 -6.96
N VAL A 539 -5.84 25.21 -8.04
CA VAL A 539 -4.45 25.71 -8.12
C VAL A 539 -4.43 27.23 -8.07
N HIS A 540 -5.26 27.89 -8.89
CA HIS A 540 -5.35 29.35 -8.88
C HIS A 540 -5.77 29.89 -7.51
N ARG A 541 -6.72 29.22 -6.84
CA ARG A 541 -7.18 29.58 -5.50
C ARG A 541 -6.06 29.46 -4.47
N LEU A 542 -5.37 28.32 -4.44
CA LEU A 542 -4.26 28.07 -3.52
C LEU A 542 -3.12 29.06 -3.73
N LEU A 543 -2.80 29.38 -4.99
CA LEU A 543 -1.79 30.37 -5.33
C LEU A 543 -2.20 31.81 -5.00
N GLY A 544 -3.50 32.12 -5.00
CA GLY A 544 -4.01 33.37 -4.46
C GLY A 544 -3.74 33.48 -2.96
N TRP A 545 -3.99 32.41 -2.20
CA TRP A 545 -3.64 32.39 -0.77
C TRP A 545 -2.14 32.50 -0.52
N ALA A 546 -1.32 31.88 -1.38
CA ALA A 546 0.14 31.99 -1.30
C ALA A 546 0.63 33.43 -1.52
N ASP A 547 0.04 34.13 -2.49
CA ASP A 547 0.36 35.52 -2.78
C ASP A 547 -0.06 36.44 -1.63
N ASP A 548 -1.25 36.25 -1.07
CA ASP A 548 -1.75 37.00 0.09
C ASP A 548 -0.77 36.92 1.28
N VAL A 549 -0.19 35.73 1.51
CA VAL A 549 0.77 35.49 2.59
C VAL A 549 2.16 36.07 2.30
N SER A 550 2.61 35.98 1.05
CA SER A 550 3.99 36.35 0.67
C SER A 550 4.16 37.79 0.16
N GLY A 551 3.08 38.54 -0.01
CA GLY A 551 3.10 39.92 -0.50
C GLY A 551 3.11 40.08 -2.03
N GLY A 552 2.94 38.97 -2.77
CA GLY A 552 2.63 38.93 -4.21
C GLY A 552 3.75 39.33 -5.18
N VAL A 553 4.15 38.39 -6.06
CA VAL A 553 4.74 38.70 -7.38
C VAL A 553 4.10 37.77 -8.42
N PRO A 554 3.06 38.22 -9.15
CA PRO A 554 2.23 37.37 -10.01
C PRO A 554 2.98 36.66 -11.15
N ASP A 555 4.10 37.22 -11.61
CA ASP A 555 4.88 36.72 -12.76
C ASP A 555 5.85 35.57 -12.42
N ARG A 556 5.84 35.06 -11.19
CA ARG A 556 6.69 33.93 -10.81
C ARG A 556 6.06 32.58 -11.17
N PRO A 557 6.89 31.56 -11.49
CA PRO A 557 6.42 30.18 -11.57
C PRO A 557 5.65 29.77 -10.30
N GLU A 558 4.61 28.98 -10.48
CA GLU A 558 3.64 28.60 -9.42
C GLU A 558 4.33 27.96 -8.20
N ALA A 559 5.29 27.06 -8.46
CA ALA A 559 6.10 26.42 -7.42
C ALA A 559 6.95 27.43 -6.62
N GLU A 560 7.41 28.52 -7.24
CA GLU A 560 8.18 29.57 -6.56
C GLU A 560 7.28 30.45 -5.69
N ARG A 561 6.08 30.77 -6.17
CA ARG A 561 5.05 31.48 -5.38
C ARG A 561 4.70 30.71 -4.10
N LEU A 562 4.46 29.40 -4.22
CA LEU A 562 4.20 28.54 -3.05
C LEU A 562 5.41 28.46 -2.11
N ARG A 563 6.64 28.34 -2.65
CA ARG A 563 7.86 28.36 -1.83
C ARG A 563 8.01 29.66 -1.03
N ALA A 564 7.71 30.81 -1.63
CA ALA A 564 7.76 32.08 -0.93
C ALA A 564 6.78 32.12 0.26
N ALA A 565 5.55 31.63 0.07
CA ALA A 565 4.58 31.50 1.16
C ALA A 565 5.05 30.52 2.25
N HIS A 566 5.64 29.38 1.88
CA HIS A 566 6.21 28.43 2.85
C HIS A 566 7.31 29.04 3.71
N VAL A 567 8.16 29.89 3.13
CA VAL A 567 9.21 30.59 3.89
C VAL A 567 8.59 31.51 4.94
N VAL A 568 7.56 32.28 4.57
CA VAL A 568 6.88 33.19 5.51
C VAL A 568 6.15 32.42 6.62
N LEU A 569 5.45 31.32 6.28
CA LEU A 569 4.67 30.55 7.25
C LEU A 569 5.51 29.69 8.22
N ARG A 570 6.79 29.47 7.92
CA ARG A 570 7.72 28.70 8.76
C ARG A 570 8.62 29.57 9.63
N GLN A 571 8.58 30.89 9.45
CA GLN A 571 9.16 31.89 10.35
C GLN A 571 8.19 32.14 11.50
#